data_AF-A0A644UFJ4-F1
#
_entry.id   AF-A0A644UFJ4-F1
#
_cell.length_a   1.000
_cell.length_b   1.000
_cell.length_c   1.000
_cell.angle_alpha   90.00
_cell.angle_beta   90.00
_cell.angle_gamma   90.00
#
_symmetry.space_group_name_H-M   'P 1'
#
loop_
_entity.id
_entity.type
_entity.pdbx_description
1 polymer ?
#
loop_
_entity_poly.entity_id
_entity_poly.type
_entity_poly.pdbx_seq_one_letter_code
_entity_poly.pdbx_strand_id
1 'polypeptide(L)'
;MESTVSLLIKASYQGDGDMLYRQVRHIVTMLEKKSFCEVILVFDSNEGDFIRQYAAPHKQENIDTANLLTNEGYLDRWVVSPSDEKTVRELYQRWYGSETTETHTAKNAPMSQPIFAFEITKGEYTLQADADVLICRRDWNHNYLQDMIDALNSAENVVSVGFNIAHKSNDFKPYSSPCLGEFVPEVRICLFNKERLLALRPFPNEIINGKYALTWYRSLQKLQHDKGMVSLRGGDGRTFYIHPQNDVKKDKSFLYGAMREIEHNHIPDIQFGKVDLIGTPQDWNYRKETDSGFHKLSHLIRASKLAYCLNGPEFPTNLNRIEIDITYDCHLRCRNCARSCSQAPDKDSLMSIQQIKRFVEESIANNVYWENIGLLGGEPFLHPQLKEICSILLEYKSVYSPETPIQITTSGNGKDITSQFSEIPAGVSIINTHKQTPHQSYFEPFNLAPIDQKAFLFSDYRNGCSTTSDCGLGLNKYGYYVCGVGGGIDRVMGFDIGLKHLPFSQEELMMQRSMLCRYCGHFCSRHYIHPENRKILTGEPRSKSWVEAYRKFEQNRPNLTLY
;
A
#
# COMPACT_ATOMS: atom_id res chain seq x y z
N MET A 1 -18.26 -19.86 -0.42
CA MET A 1 -17.46 -20.88 0.28
C MET A 1 -16.31 -20.14 0.94
N GLU A 2 -16.07 -20.38 2.22
CA GLU A 2 -14.89 -19.83 2.89
C GLU A 2 -13.64 -20.41 2.20
N SER A 3 -12.64 -19.57 1.95
CA SER A 3 -11.35 -20.03 1.41
C SER A 3 -10.71 -21.00 2.40
N THR A 4 -9.94 -21.97 1.91
CA THR A 4 -9.17 -22.91 2.75
C THR A 4 -7.68 -22.58 2.78
N VAL A 5 -7.28 -21.45 2.20
CA VAL A 5 -5.86 -21.05 2.03
C VAL A 5 -5.49 -19.94 3.00
N SER A 6 -4.42 -20.14 3.78
CA SER A 6 -3.73 -19.05 4.49
C SER A 6 -2.71 -18.39 3.59
N LEU A 7 -2.70 -17.06 3.51
CA LEU A 7 -1.56 -16.30 2.97
C LEU A 7 -0.58 -16.01 4.10
N LEU A 8 0.59 -16.63 4.04
CA LEU A 8 1.69 -16.39 4.97
C LEU A 8 2.74 -15.50 4.33
N ILE A 9 2.93 -14.30 4.86
CA ILE A 9 3.98 -13.36 4.44
C ILE A 9 5.11 -13.41 5.47
N LYS A 10 6.33 -13.74 5.04
CA LYS A 10 7.54 -13.75 5.87
C LYS A 10 8.32 -12.47 5.67
N ALA A 11 8.70 -11.81 6.76
CA ALA A 11 9.50 -10.60 6.73
C ALA A 11 10.68 -10.67 7.70
N SER A 12 11.69 -9.85 7.45
CA SER A 12 12.73 -9.53 8.44
C SER A 12 12.61 -8.04 8.80
N TYR A 13 13.34 -7.59 9.81
CA TYR A 13 13.40 -6.17 10.13
C TYR A 13 14.34 -5.35 9.22
N GLN A 14 14.80 -5.94 8.10
CA GLN A 14 15.62 -5.22 7.13
C GLN A 14 14.78 -4.26 6.30
N GLY A 15 15.16 -2.99 6.31
CA GLY A 15 14.41 -1.91 5.67
C GLY A 15 13.42 -1.26 6.61
N ASP A 16 13.01 -0.06 6.23
CA ASP A 16 12.15 0.80 7.03
C ASP A 16 10.68 0.46 6.87
N GLY A 17 9.83 1.08 7.70
CA GLY A 17 8.40 0.80 7.75
C GLY A 17 7.69 1.13 6.43
N ASP A 18 8.10 2.19 5.71
CA ASP A 18 7.52 2.52 4.39
C ASP A 18 7.72 1.37 3.39
N MET A 19 8.91 0.77 3.35
CA MET A 19 9.17 -0.33 2.43
C MET A 19 8.31 -1.55 2.77
N LEU A 20 8.24 -1.94 4.05
CA LEU A 20 7.37 -3.04 4.49
C LEU A 20 5.90 -2.76 4.17
N TYR A 21 5.44 -1.55 4.44
CA TYR A 21 4.06 -1.11 4.18
C TYR A 21 3.70 -1.30 2.70
N ARG A 22 4.53 -0.80 1.79
CA ARG A 22 4.32 -0.93 0.33
C ARG A 22 4.34 -2.37 -0.12
N GLN A 23 5.31 -3.14 0.35
CA GLN A 23 5.50 -4.54 0.01
C GLN A 23 4.30 -5.42 0.41
N VAL A 24 3.86 -5.32 1.67
CA VAL A 24 2.72 -6.10 2.15
C VAL A 24 1.44 -5.66 1.44
N ARG A 25 1.19 -4.36 1.30
CA ARG A 25 0.02 -3.87 0.57
C ARG A 25 -0.01 -4.34 -0.87
N HIS A 26 1.14 -4.31 -1.54
CA HIS A 26 1.29 -4.82 -2.90
C HIS A 26 0.89 -6.30 -2.98
N ILE A 27 1.51 -7.17 -2.17
CA ILE A 27 1.21 -8.61 -2.16
C ILE A 27 -0.28 -8.87 -1.89
N VAL A 28 -0.84 -8.27 -0.83
CA VAL A 28 -2.22 -8.51 -0.42
C VAL A 28 -3.23 -7.99 -1.44
N THR A 29 -2.93 -6.86 -2.09
CA THR A 29 -3.78 -6.30 -3.15
C THR A 29 -3.74 -7.18 -4.39
N MET A 30 -2.54 -7.53 -4.86
CA MET A 30 -2.35 -8.31 -6.09
C MET A 30 -2.80 -9.77 -5.95
N LEU A 31 -2.81 -10.33 -4.75
CA LEU A 31 -3.33 -11.68 -4.49
C LEU A 31 -4.81 -11.69 -4.07
N GLU A 32 -5.41 -10.51 -3.90
CA GLU A 32 -6.78 -10.29 -3.44
C GLU A 32 -7.06 -10.92 -2.06
N LYS A 33 -7.00 -10.12 -0.99
CA LYS A 33 -7.23 -10.57 0.41
C LYS A 33 -8.39 -11.56 0.59
N LYS A 34 -9.53 -11.31 -0.07
CA LYS A 34 -10.75 -12.14 -0.03
C LYS A 34 -10.53 -13.61 -0.45
N SER A 35 -9.42 -13.91 -1.14
CA SER A 35 -9.06 -15.26 -1.58
C SER A 35 -8.49 -16.13 -0.46
N PHE A 36 -8.29 -15.59 0.74
CA PHE A 36 -7.64 -16.28 1.86
C PHE A 36 -8.54 -16.32 3.10
N CYS A 37 -8.43 -17.38 3.90
CA CYS A 37 -9.08 -17.46 5.21
C CYS A 37 -8.36 -16.66 6.28
N GLU A 38 -7.07 -16.39 6.07
CA GLU A 38 -6.30 -15.42 6.84
C GLU A 38 -5.11 -14.92 6.01
N VAL A 39 -4.70 -13.69 6.31
CA VAL A 39 -3.42 -13.10 5.91
C VAL A 39 -2.61 -12.84 7.16
N ILE A 40 -1.48 -13.54 7.29
CA ILE A 40 -0.57 -13.45 8.43
C ILE A 40 0.80 -12.95 8.02
N LEU A 41 1.31 -11.94 8.73
CA LEU A 41 2.70 -11.50 8.63
C LEU A 41 3.53 -12.12 9.77
N VAL A 42 4.66 -12.76 9.45
CA VAL A 42 5.58 -13.34 10.44
C VAL A 42 6.97 -12.72 10.30
N PHE A 43 7.41 -12.02 11.35
CA PHE A 43 8.77 -11.51 11.44
C PHE A 43 9.74 -12.57 11.94
N ASP A 44 10.95 -12.57 11.38
CA ASP A 44 12.09 -13.23 12.00
C ASP A 44 12.46 -12.49 13.29
N SER A 45 12.70 -13.23 14.37
CA SER A 45 13.20 -12.69 15.64
C SER A 45 14.57 -12.03 15.56
N ASN A 46 15.35 -12.29 14.52
CA ASN A 46 16.71 -11.80 14.39
C ASN A 46 16.75 -10.28 14.17
N GLU A 47 17.56 -9.61 14.98
CA GLU A 47 17.71 -8.15 15.00
C GLU A 47 19.03 -7.68 14.35
N GLY A 48 19.89 -8.58 13.84
CA GLY A 48 21.18 -8.21 13.24
C GLY A 48 21.84 -9.33 12.41
N ASP A 49 23.05 -9.09 11.86
CA ASP A 49 23.85 -10.08 11.13
C ASP A 49 23.13 -10.81 9.97
N PHE A 50 22.27 -10.09 9.26
CA PHE A 50 21.49 -10.64 8.15
C PHE A 50 22.37 -11.12 6.99
N ILE A 51 22.01 -12.25 6.36
CA ILE A 51 22.57 -12.62 5.06
C ILE A 51 22.29 -11.49 4.07
N ARG A 52 23.37 -10.92 3.51
CA ARG A 52 23.32 -9.88 2.46
C ARG A 52 22.54 -8.64 2.93
N GLN A 53 22.88 -8.14 4.11
CA GLN A 53 22.29 -6.91 4.67
C GLN A 53 22.30 -5.74 3.68
N TYR A 54 21.12 -5.13 3.45
CA TYR A 54 20.98 -3.94 2.59
C TYR A 54 20.54 -2.67 3.33
N ALA A 55 20.10 -2.80 4.58
CA ALA A 55 19.69 -1.69 5.45
C ALA A 55 19.95 -2.02 6.93
N ALA A 56 19.88 -1.01 7.79
CA ALA A 56 19.84 -1.22 9.24
C ALA A 56 18.51 -1.92 9.64
N PRO A 57 18.48 -2.63 10.77
CA PRO A 57 17.23 -3.17 11.32
C PRO A 57 16.34 -2.06 11.88
N HIS A 58 15.06 -2.02 11.50
CA HIS A 58 14.06 -1.05 11.97
C HIS A 58 12.91 -1.74 12.73
N LYS A 59 13.21 -2.42 13.84
CA LYS A 59 12.21 -3.29 14.53
C LYS A 59 10.95 -2.55 14.96
N GLN A 60 11.08 -1.46 15.73
CA GLN A 60 9.91 -0.75 16.26
C GLN A 60 9.06 -0.17 15.12
N GLU A 61 9.69 0.43 14.12
CA GLU A 61 9.02 1.01 12.96
C GLU A 61 8.26 -0.06 12.14
N ASN A 62 8.84 -1.24 11.96
CA ASN A 62 8.19 -2.36 11.28
C ASN A 62 7.03 -2.96 12.11
N ILE A 63 7.14 -2.97 13.44
CA ILE A 63 6.03 -3.36 14.34
C ILE A 63 4.88 -2.35 14.23
N ASP A 64 5.19 -1.06 14.28
CA ASP A 64 4.19 0.00 14.12
C ASP A 64 3.52 -0.09 12.74
N THR A 65 4.28 -0.42 11.71
CA THR A 65 3.78 -0.68 10.36
C THR A 65 2.89 -1.92 10.29
N ALA A 66 3.25 -3.01 10.96
CA ALA A 66 2.42 -4.23 11.00
C ALA A 66 1.08 -3.98 11.73
N ASN A 67 1.10 -3.18 12.79
CA ASN A 67 -0.11 -2.70 13.46
C ASN A 67 -0.97 -1.84 12.53
N LEU A 68 -0.35 -0.92 11.80
CA LEU A 68 -1.04 -0.11 10.78
C LEU A 68 -1.70 -1.00 9.71
N LEU A 69 -0.95 -1.94 9.11
CA LEU A 69 -1.47 -2.86 8.09
C LEU A 69 -2.62 -3.74 8.61
N THR A 70 -2.61 -4.10 9.89
CA THR A 70 -3.72 -4.83 10.53
C THR A 70 -4.94 -3.92 10.69
N ASN A 71 -4.73 -2.69 11.17
CA ASN A 71 -5.80 -1.71 11.34
C ASN A 71 -6.44 -1.28 10.01
N GLU A 72 -5.66 -1.24 8.94
CA GLU A 72 -6.15 -0.95 7.57
C GLU A 72 -6.81 -2.16 6.90
N GLY A 73 -6.82 -3.33 7.56
CA GLY A 73 -7.46 -4.53 7.04
C GLY A 73 -6.64 -5.27 5.99
N TYR A 74 -5.36 -4.97 5.79
CA TYR A 74 -4.48 -5.77 4.92
C TYR A 74 -4.03 -7.07 5.57
N LEU A 75 -3.84 -7.07 6.88
CA LEU A 75 -3.47 -8.24 7.67
C LEU A 75 -4.61 -8.61 8.62
N ASP A 76 -4.77 -9.89 8.93
CA ASP A 76 -5.65 -10.33 10.01
C ASP A 76 -4.90 -10.40 11.33
N ARG A 77 -3.59 -10.67 11.28
CA ARG A 77 -2.67 -10.61 12.42
C ARG A 77 -1.22 -10.60 11.96
N TRP A 78 -0.33 -10.26 12.88
CA TRP A 78 1.11 -10.43 12.72
C TRP A 78 1.74 -11.05 13.97
N VAL A 79 2.91 -11.66 13.82
CA VAL A 79 3.62 -12.36 14.91
C VAL A 79 5.13 -12.26 14.71
N VAL A 80 5.90 -12.41 15.79
CA VAL A 80 7.36 -12.59 15.74
C VAL A 80 7.67 -14.06 16.02
N SER A 81 8.56 -14.67 15.24
CA SER A 81 9.00 -16.04 15.51
C SER A 81 9.68 -16.14 16.88
N PRO A 82 9.60 -17.29 17.57
CA PRO A 82 10.23 -17.47 18.86
C PRO A 82 11.76 -17.44 18.74
N SER A 83 12.40 -16.83 19.73
CA SER A 83 13.86 -16.82 19.93
C SER A 83 14.29 -17.40 21.28
N ASP A 84 13.34 -17.77 22.13
CA ASP A 84 13.66 -18.41 23.40
C ASP A 84 14.11 -19.86 23.18
N GLU A 85 15.16 -20.26 23.90
CA GLU A 85 15.82 -21.55 23.70
C GLU A 85 14.88 -22.74 23.82
N LYS A 86 13.93 -22.69 24.76
CA LYS A 86 12.99 -23.79 25.02
C LYS A 86 12.08 -24.01 23.81
N THR A 87 11.42 -22.96 23.34
CA THR A 87 10.49 -23.05 22.21
C THR A 87 11.22 -23.45 20.92
N VAL A 88 12.44 -22.94 20.70
CA VAL A 88 13.27 -23.28 19.53
C VAL A 88 13.67 -24.77 19.55
N ARG A 89 14.11 -25.29 20.69
CA ARG A 89 14.43 -26.73 20.84
C ARG A 89 13.23 -27.61 20.56
N GLU A 90 12.08 -27.30 21.17
CA GLU A 90 10.85 -28.06 20.98
C GLU A 90 10.38 -28.03 19.51
N LEU A 91 10.51 -26.89 18.83
CA LEU A 91 10.22 -26.73 17.41
C LEU A 91 11.12 -27.63 16.55
N TYR A 92 12.43 -27.61 16.78
CA TYR A 92 13.35 -28.45 16.01
C TYR A 92 13.20 -29.94 16.32
N GLN A 93 12.90 -30.31 17.56
CA GLN A 93 12.61 -31.70 17.92
C GLN A 93 11.42 -32.24 17.11
N ARG A 94 10.36 -31.43 16.94
CA ARG A 94 9.21 -31.80 16.09
C ARG A 94 9.56 -31.91 14.61
N TRP A 95 10.41 -31.02 14.08
CA TRP A 95 10.69 -30.91 12.65
C TRP A 95 11.84 -31.77 12.14
N TYR A 96 12.88 -31.98 12.94
CA TYR A 96 14.14 -32.62 12.54
C TYR A 96 14.50 -33.81 13.43
N GLY A 97 13.76 -34.05 14.52
CA GLY A 97 14.09 -35.10 15.48
C GLY A 97 15.40 -34.88 16.24
N SER A 98 15.95 -33.66 16.17
CA SER A 98 17.16 -33.24 16.86
C SER A 98 17.04 -31.78 17.28
N GLU A 99 17.87 -31.36 18.24
CA GLU A 99 17.72 -30.06 18.92
C GLU A 99 18.97 -29.19 18.80
N THR A 100 18.72 -27.89 18.60
CA THR A 100 19.67 -26.81 18.82
C THR A 100 18.90 -25.57 19.28
N THR A 101 19.60 -24.57 19.81
CA THR A 101 19.05 -23.25 20.15
C THR A 101 19.29 -22.22 19.04
N GLU A 102 20.07 -22.57 18.03
CA GLU A 102 20.41 -21.67 16.93
C GLU A 102 19.22 -21.47 15.99
N THR A 103 18.75 -20.23 15.87
CA THR A 103 17.60 -19.86 15.01
C THR A 103 17.94 -19.83 13.51
N HIS A 104 19.23 -19.90 13.17
CA HIS A 104 19.77 -19.76 11.82
C HIS A 104 20.73 -20.92 11.48
N THR A 105 20.83 -21.24 10.19
CA THR A 105 21.75 -22.26 9.68
C THR A 105 23.21 -21.84 9.78
N ALA A 106 24.14 -22.77 9.51
CA ALA A 106 25.59 -22.49 9.45
C ALA A 106 25.98 -21.42 8.41
N LYS A 107 25.10 -21.14 7.44
CA LYS A 107 25.27 -20.05 6.45
C LYS A 107 24.54 -18.76 6.84
N ASN A 108 24.04 -18.67 8.08
CA ASN A 108 23.22 -17.60 8.64
C ASN A 108 21.84 -17.44 7.98
N ALA A 109 21.28 -18.48 7.37
CA ALA A 109 19.95 -18.38 6.75
C ALA A 109 18.86 -18.68 7.79
N PRO A 110 17.72 -17.94 7.79
CA PRO A 110 16.60 -18.19 8.69
C PRO A 110 16.17 -19.65 8.67
N MET A 111 16.07 -20.23 9.86
CA MET A 111 15.78 -21.66 10.01
C MET A 111 14.53 -21.90 10.86
N SER A 112 14.41 -21.26 12.03
CA SER A 112 13.24 -21.40 12.90
C SER A 112 12.02 -20.64 12.39
N GLN A 113 12.19 -19.45 11.83
CA GLN A 113 11.07 -18.60 11.39
C GLN A 113 10.14 -19.29 10.37
N PRO A 114 10.62 -19.87 9.24
CA PRO A 114 9.72 -20.47 8.26
C PRO A 114 8.91 -21.64 8.82
N ILE A 115 9.55 -22.56 9.53
CA ILE A 115 8.87 -23.76 10.06
C ILE A 115 7.89 -23.43 11.19
N PHE A 116 8.20 -22.43 12.02
CA PHE A 116 7.26 -21.88 13.01
C PHE A 116 6.05 -21.28 12.30
N ALA A 117 6.29 -20.46 11.28
CA ALA A 117 5.25 -19.80 10.51
C ALA A 117 4.31 -20.83 9.85
N PHE A 118 4.84 -21.96 9.36
CA PHE A 118 4.03 -23.03 8.79
C PHE A 118 3.10 -23.68 9.83
N GLU A 119 3.56 -23.94 11.06
CA GLU A 119 2.73 -24.55 12.11
C GLU A 119 1.52 -23.68 12.51
N ILE A 120 1.67 -22.35 12.51
CA ILE A 120 0.66 -21.42 13.04
C ILE A 120 -0.40 -20.97 12.03
N THR A 121 -0.30 -21.40 10.77
CA THR A 121 -1.34 -21.12 9.75
C THR A 121 -2.62 -21.91 10.04
N LYS A 122 -3.79 -21.36 9.69
CA LYS A 122 -5.11 -21.96 9.94
C LYS A 122 -5.65 -22.75 8.76
N GLY A 123 -5.28 -22.36 7.54
CA GLY A 123 -5.75 -22.98 6.31
C GLY A 123 -5.31 -24.44 6.16
N GLU A 124 -6.08 -25.19 5.39
CA GLU A 124 -5.68 -26.52 4.91
C GLU A 124 -4.45 -26.40 3.98
N TYR A 125 -4.43 -25.33 3.18
CA TYR A 125 -3.31 -24.95 2.34
C TYR A 125 -2.66 -23.67 2.85
N THR A 126 -1.37 -23.53 2.62
CA THR A 126 -0.62 -22.32 2.91
C THR A 126 0.10 -21.86 1.66
N LEU A 127 -0.26 -20.66 1.18
CA LEU A 127 0.55 -19.92 0.22
C LEU A 127 1.56 -19.10 1.01
N GLN A 128 2.80 -19.58 1.09
CA GLN A 128 3.88 -18.82 1.72
C GLN A 128 4.47 -17.84 0.70
N ALA A 129 4.82 -16.64 1.14
CA ALA A 129 5.50 -15.61 0.35
C ALA A 129 6.57 -14.90 1.19
N ASP A 130 7.69 -14.53 0.59
CA ASP A 130 8.60 -13.51 1.14
C ASP A 130 7.99 -12.13 0.91
N ALA A 131 8.11 -11.21 1.88
CA ALA A 131 7.51 -9.87 1.80
C ALA A 131 8.02 -9.05 0.60
N ASP A 132 9.16 -9.40 0.02
CA ASP A 132 9.76 -8.65 -1.08
C ASP A 132 9.31 -9.09 -2.47
N VAL A 133 8.48 -10.14 -2.61
CA VAL A 133 8.01 -10.55 -3.94
C VAL A 133 7.07 -9.52 -4.55
N LEU A 134 7.22 -9.28 -5.86
CA LEU A 134 6.36 -8.41 -6.64
C LEU A 134 5.44 -9.28 -7.51
N ILE A 135 4.13 -9.18 -7.30
CA ILE A 135 3.11 -9.99 -7.97
C ILE A 135 2.49 -9.19 -9.13
N CYS A 136 2.32 -9.84 -10.28
CA CYS A 136 1.58 -9.31 -11.40
C CYS A 136 0.31 -10.12 -11.64
N ARG A 137 -0.81 -9.42 -11.85
CA ARG A 137 -2.09 -9.98 -12.30
C ARG A 137 -2.42 -9.38 -13.65
N ARG A 138 -2.33 -10.19 -14.71
CA ARG A 138 -2.79 -9.80 -16.06
C ARG A 138 -4.29 -9.90 -16.21
N ASP A 139 -4.89 -10.78 -15.42
CA ASP A 139 -6.31 -11.11 -15.44
C ASP A 139 -6.78 -11.38 -14.01
N TRP A 140 -7.68 -10.53 -13.52
CA TRP A 140 -8.26 -10.63 -12.18
C TRP A 140 -9.28 -11.77 -12.04
N ASN A 141 -9.73 -12.37 -13.14
CA ASN A 141 -10.61 -13.54 -13.12
C ASN A 141 -9.84 -14.87 -13.08
N HIS A 142 -8.51 -14.85 -13.23
CA HIS A 142 -7.70 -16.05 -13.15
C HIS A 142 -7.66 -16.59 -11.72
N ASN A 143 -8.20 -17.79 -11.50
CA ASN A 143 -8.17 -18.46 -10.19
C ASN A 143 -6.85 -19.24 -9.99
N TYR A 144 -5.76 -18.49 -9.82
CA TYR A 144 -4.42 -19.05 -9.66
C TYR A 144 -4.28 -20.01 -8.48
N LEU A 145 -5.05 -19.82 -7.40
CA LEU A 145 -5.03 -20.72 -6.24
C LEU A 145 -5.61 -22.09 -6.60
N GLN A 146 -6.72 -22.13 -7.34
CA GLN A 146 -7.32 -23.40 -7.74
C GLN A 146 -6.39 -24.18 -8.67
N ASP A 147 -5.76 -23.53 -9.64
CA ASP A 147 -4.77 -24.16 -10.52
C ASP A 147 -3.62 -24.80 -9.71
N MET A 148 -3.13 -24.10 -8.68
CA MET A 148 -2.07 -24.61 -7.80
C MET A 148 -2.56 -25.74 -6.88
N ILE A 149 -3.79 -25.68 -6.37
CA ILE A 149 -4.41 -26.73 -5.54
C ILE A 149 -4.60 -28.01 -6.36
N ASP A 150 -5.13 -27.88 -7.58
CA ASP A 150 -5.34 -29.02 -8.48
C ASP A 150 -4.00 -29.69 -8.84
N ALA A 151 -2.97 -28.88 -9.11
CA ALA A 151 -1.62 -29.39 -9.33
C ALA A 151 -1.05 -30.11 -8.11
N LEU A 152 -1.24 -29.54 -6.91
CA LEU A 152 -0.78 -30.14 -5.65
C LEU A 152 -1.52 -31.45 -5.33
N ASN A 153 -2.78 -31.58 -5.74
CA ASN A 153 -3.61 -32.77 -5.51
C ASN A 153 -3.56 -33.78 -6.65
N SER A 154 -2.81 -33.49 -7.72
CA SER A 154 -2.65 -34.41 -8.86
C SER A 154 -1.99 -35.75 -8.49
N ALA A 155 -1.16 -35.78 -7.43
CA ALA A 155 -0.60 -36.99 -6.86
C ALA A 155 -0.19 -36.79 -5.39
N GLU A 156 -0.21 -37.88 -4.60
CA GLU A 156 0.15 -37.86 -3.17
C GLU A 156 1.61 -37.47 -2.92
N ASN A 157 2.50 -37.75 -3.88
CA ASN A 157 3.92 -37.46 -3.77
C ASN A 157 4.28 -36.00 -4.12
N VAL A 158 3.30 -35.15 -4.45
CA VAL A 158 3.51 -33.71 -4.65
C VAL A 158 3.48 -32.98 -3.32
N VAL A 159 4.56 -32.26 -3.01
CA VAL A 159 4.76 -31.60 -1.71
C VAL A 159 4.49 -30.10 -1.79
N SER A 160 4.88 -29.46 -2.89
CA SER A 160 4.64 -28.02 -3.08
C SER A 160 4.49 -27.66 -4.55
N VAL A 161 3.82 -26.54 -4.81
CA VAL A 161 3.69 -25.94 -6.13
C VAL A 161 4.26 -24.53 -6.08
N GLY A 162 5.28 -24.26 -6.90
CA GLY A 162 5.89 -22.94 -7.01
C GLY A 162 5.01 -21.98 -7.80
N PHE A 163 4.99 -20.71 -7.40
CA PHE A 163 4.31 -19.66 -8.16
C PHE A 163 5.00 -19.42 -9.50
N ASN A 164 4.26 -18.94 -10.50
CA ASN A 164 4.79 -18.71 -11.84
C ASN A 164 5.75 -17.53 -11.89
N ILE A 165 6.73 -17.60 -12.80
CA ILE A 165 7.61 -16.48 -13.13
C ILE A 165 7.08 -15.73 -14.36
N ALA A 166 7.57 -14.51 -14.57
CA ALA A 166 7.15 -13.71 -15.72
C ALA A 166 7.45 -14.41 -17.06
N HIS A 167 6.42 -14.60 -17.88
CA HIS A 167 6.55 -15.07 -19.26
C HIS A 167 5.84 -14.13 -20.22
N LYS A 168 6.33 -14.04 -21.46
CA LYS A 168 5.76 -13.15 -22.47
C LYS A 168 4.36 -13.59 -22.89
N SER A 169 4.16 -14.89 -23.07
CA SER A 169 2.83 -15.46 -23.34
C SER A 169 2.10 -15.80 -22.05
N ASN A 170 0.77 -15.85 -22.15
CA ASN A 170 -0.13 -16.33 -21.10
C ASN A 170 -0.38 -17.83 -21.19
N ASP A 171 0.38 -18.55 -22.03
CA ASP A 171 0.12 -19.95 -22.30
C ASP A 171 0.22 -20.77 -21.03
N PHE A 172 -0.75 -21.65 -20.83
CA PHE A 172 -0.71 -22.63 -19.76
C PHE A 172 0.45 -23.60 -20.00
N LYS A 173 1.36 -23.67 -19.03
CA LYS A 173 2.43 -24.69 -19.01
C LYS A 173 2.04 -25.77 -18.01
N PRO A 174 1.96 -27.04 -18.41
CA PRO A 174 1.66 -28.11 -17.46
C PRO A 174 2.59 -28.09 -16.24
N TYR A 175 2.01 -28.23 -15.06
CA TYR A 175 2.78 -28.39 -13.83
C TYR A 175 3.64 -29.65 -13.91
N SER A 176 4.94 -29.50 -13.71
CA SER A 176 5.89 -30.62 -13.85
C SER A 176 7.09 -30.47 -12.92
N SER A 177 7.77 -31.60 -12.72
CA SER A 177 9.12 -31.68 -12.16
C SER A 177 9.98 -32.48 -13.14
N PRO A 178 11.20 -32.03 -13.50
CA PRO A 178 12.00 -32.71 -14.52
C PRO A 178 12.44 -34.11 -14.07
N CYS A 179 12.74 -34.32 -12.79
CA CYS A 179 12.78 -35.63 -12.15
C CYS A 179 12.44 -35.58 -10.64
N LEU A 180 12.33 -36.76 -10.01
CA LEU A 180 11.99 -36.88 -8.59
C LEU A 180 13.01 -36.13 -7.70
N GLY A 181 12.50 -35.24 -6.85
CA GLY A 181 13.30 -34.42 -5.93
C GLY A 181 14.15 -33.31 -6.57
N GLU A 182 14.15 -33.15 -7.89
CA GLU A 182 15.04 -32.18 -8.57
C GLU A 182 14.71 -30.74 -8.22
N PHE A 183 13.43 -30.38 -8.28
CA PHE A 183 13.00 -29.05 -7.89
C PHE A 183 13.02 -28.89 -6.38
N VAL A 184 13.86 -27.95 -5.95
CA VAL A 184 13.76 -27.32 -4.64
C VAL A 184 12.39 -26.63 -4.55
N PRO A 185 11.66 -26.80 -3.43
CA PRO A 185 10.48 -25.98 -3.14
C PRO A 185 10.78 -24.49 -3.38
N GLU A 186 9.91 -23.78 -4.09
CA GLU A 186 10.15 -22.36 -4.36
C GLU A 186 10.04 -21.58 -3.06
N VAL A 187 11.15 -20.97 -2.64
CA VAL A 187 11.29 -20.41 -1.29
C VAL A 187 10.62 -19.05 -1.14
N ARG A 188 10.46 -18.34 -2.26
CA ARG A 188 9.94 -16.98 -2.30
C ARG A 188 8.44 -16.92 -2.36
N ILE A 189 7.81 -17.84 -3.09
CA ILE A 189 6.36 -18.00 -3.09
C ILE A 189 5.97 -19.41 -3.55
N CYS A 190 5.29 -20.17 -2.70
CA CYS A 190 4.79 -21.50 -3.04
C CYS A 190 3.56 -21.89 -2.22
N LEU A 191 2.75 -22.78 -2.79
CA LEU A 191 1.61 -23.40 -2.13
C LEU A 191 2.00 -24.80 -1.64
N PHE A 192 1.57 -25.16 -0.44
CA PHE A 192 1.62 -26.53 0.07
C PHE A 192 0.38 -26.84 0.92
N ASN A 193 0.09 -28.13 1.08
CA ASN A 193 -0.93 -28.62 2.02
C ASN A 193 -0.26 -28.79 3.39
N LYS A 194 -0.83 -28.15 4.41
CA LYS A 194 -0.21 -28.04 5.73
C LYS A 194 0.00 -29.42 6.38
N GLU A 195 -1.05 -30.22 6.46
CA GLU A 195 -0.99 -31.54 7.11
C GLU A 195 -0.06 -32.50 6.34
N ARG A 196 -0.11 -32.47 5.00
CA ARG A 196 0.81 -33.25 4.17
C ARG A 196 2.26 -32.87 4.47
N LEU A 197 2.60 -31.58 4.54
CA LEU A 197 3.95 -31.12 4.85
C LEU A 197 4.40 -31.56 6.26
N LEU A 198 3.52 -31.42 7.26
CA LEU A 198 3.82 -31.79 8.64
C LEU A 198 4.00 -33.31 8.83
N ALA A 199 3.29 -34.13 8.05
CA ALA A 199 3.42 -35.59 8.07
C ALA A 199 4.76 -36.10 7.51
N LEU A 200 5.50 -35.25 6.79
CA LEU A 200 6.81 -35.61 6.23
C LEU A 200 7.95 -35.59 7.25
N ARG A 201 7.73 -34.98 8.42
CA ARG A 201 8.71 -34.89 9.51
C ARG A 201 9.11 -36.30 10.03
N PRO A 202 10.34 -36.47 10.55
CA PRO A 202 11.40 -35.49 10.61
C PRO A 202 12.10 -35.28 9.26
N PHE A 203 12.51 -34.04 8.98
CA PHE A 203 13.31 -33.73 7.79
C PHE A 203 14.79 -34.06 8.05
N PRO A 204 15.53 -34.54 7.04
CA PRO A 204 16.93 -34.92 7.19
C PRO A 204 17.81 -33.67 7.24
N ASN A 205 18.50 -33.46 8.37
CA ASN A 205 19.46 -32.39 8.53
C ASN A 205 20.52 -32.80 9.55
N GLU A 206 21.68 -32.17 9.50
CA GLU A 206 22.79 -32.40 10.42
C GLU A 206 23.17 -31.10 11.13
N ILE A 207 23.69 -31.22 12.35
CA ILE A 207 24.15 -30.09 13.16
C ILE A 207 25.67 -30.01 13.07
N ILE A 208 26.19 -28.89 12.57
CA ILE A 208 27.61 -28.57 12.47
C ILE A 208 27.88 -27.33 13.30
N ASN A 209 28.77 -27.44 14.30
CA ASN A 209 29.10 -26.35 15.23
C ASN A 209 27.85 -25.73 15.88
N GLY A 210 26.91 -26.57 16.31
CA GLY A 210 25.65 -26.13 16.92
C GLY A 210 24.58 -25.62 15.94
N LYS A 211 24.90 -25.39 14.66
CA LYS A 211 23.92 -24.91 13.66
C LYS A 211 23.53 -26.00 12.67
N TYR A 212 22.29 -25.96 12.18
CA TYR A 212 21.90 -26.83 11.07
C TYR A 212 22.67 -26.50 9.79
N ALA A 213 23.13 -27.54 9.09
CA ALA A 213 23.89 -27.40 7.85
C ALA A 213 23.01 -26.97 6.67
N LEU A 214 21.81 -27.55 6.57
CA LEU A 214 20.86 -27.28 5.50
C LEU A 214 19.78 -26.30 5.94
N THR A 215 19.28 -25.50 5.01
CA THR A 215 18.02 -24.75 5.17
C THR A 215 16.82 -25.70 5.11
N TRP A 216 15.65 -25.25 5.58
CA TRP A 216 14.42 -26.06 5.57
C TRP A 216 14.10 -26.62 4.18
N TYR A 217 14.27 -25.82 3.13
CA TYR A 217 13.94 -26.22 1.76
C TYR A 217 14.98 -27.16 1.13
N ARG A 218 16.25 -27.11 1.56
CA ARG A 218 17.28 -28.06 1.14
C ARG A 218 17.15 -29.39 1.88
N SER A 219 16.80 -29.32 3.16
CA SER A 219 16.46 -30.50 3.95
C SER A 219 15.22 -31.21 3.38
N LEU A 220 14.17 -30.45 3.02
CA LEU A 220 13.01 -30.99 2.32
C LEU A 220 13.37 -31.54 0.93
N GLN A 221 14.22 -30.87 0.15
CA GLN A 221 14.68 -31.39 -1.14
C GLN A 221 15.37 -32.76 -0.98
N LYS A 222 16.24 -32.90 0.02
CA LYS A 222 16.88 -34.19 0.31
C LYS A 222 15.83 -35.27 0.63
N LEU A 223 14.85 -34.95 1.47
CA LEU A 223 13.73 -35.85 1.76
C LEU A 223 12.94 -36.22 0.50
N GLN A 224 12.73 -35.27 -0.41
CA GLN A 224 12.04 -35.53 -1.67
C GLN A 224 12.78 -36.57 -2.52
N HIS A 225 14.10 -36.49 -2.61
CA HIS A 225 14.90 -37.51 -3.29
C HIS A 225 14.78 -38.87 -2.58
N ASP A 226 14.92 -38.88 -1.25
CA ASP A 226 14.94 -40.12 -0.46
C ASP A 226 13.57 -40.85 -0.50
N LYS A 227 12.46 -40.11 -0.62
CA LYS A 227 11.08 -40.65 -0.60
C LYS A 227 10.34 -40.59 -1.94
N GLY A 228 10.99 -40.19 -3.03
CA GLY A 228 10.36 -40.11 -4.36
C GLY A 228 9.25 -39.05 -4.48
N MET A 229 9.42 -37.93 -3.79
CA MET A 229 8.46 -36.81 -3.80
C MET A 229 8.91 -35.69 -4.73
N VAL A 230 8.00 -34.78 -5.07
CA VAL A 230 8.26 -33.70 -6.02
C VAL A 230 7.68 -32.36 -5.57
N SER A 231 8.35 -31.30 -5.98
CA SER A 231 7.78 -29.96 -6.07
C SER A 231 7.57 -29.62 -7.54
N LEU A 232 6.42 -29.02 -7.86
CA LEU A 232 6.02 -28.71 -9.23
C LEU A 232 6.23 -27.24 -9.56
N ARG A 233 6.51 -26.96 -10.83
CA ARG A 233 6.52 -25.62 -11.42
C ARG A 233 5.72 -25.64 -12.73
N GLY A 234 5.12 -24.51 -13.08
CA GLY A 234 4.23 -24.37 -14.23
C GLY A 234 2.98 -23.62 -13.85
N GLY A 235 1.96 -23.73 -14.70
CA GLY A 235 0.67 -23.08 -14.57
C GLY A 235 0.45 -22.01 -15.65
N ASP A 236 -0.57 -21.21 -15.43
CA ASP A 236 -0.98 -20.14 -16.32
C ASP A 236 -0.16 -18.85 -16.13
N GLY A 237 0.32 -18.29 -17.24
CA GLY A 237 1.17 -17.09 -17.27
C GLY A 237 0.46 -15.77 -16.94
N ARG A 238 -0.86 -15.78 -16.69
CA ARG A 238 -1.65 -14.58 -16.32
C ARG A 238 -1.38 -14.11 -14.88
N THR A 239 -0.76 -14.92 -14.03
CA THR A 239 -0.39 -14.52 -12.67
C THR A 239 0.98 -15.06 -12.35
N PHE A 240 1.89 -14.18 -11.93
CA PHE A 240 3.29 -14.52 -11.70
C PHE A 240 3.94 -13.57 -10.70
N TYR A 241 5.15 -13.92 -10.24
CA TYR A 241 5.97 -13.08 -9.39
C TYR A 241 7.31 -12.70 -10.04
N ILE A 242 7.90 -11.63 -9.52
CA ILE A 242 9.25 -11.14 -9.77
C ILE A 242 9.90 -10.88 -8.41
N HIS A 243 11.17 -11.20 -8.24
CA HIS A 243 11.88 -11.04 -6.98
C HIS A 243 12.97 -9.95 -7.07
N PRO A 244 12.89 -8.87 -6.27
CA PRO A 244 13.91 -7.84 -6.24
C PRO A 244 15.14 -8.30 -5.44
N GLN A 245 16.30 -8.29 -6.09
CA GLN A 245 17.57 -8.57 -5.41
C GLN A 245 17.94 -7.46 -4.42
N ASN A 246 18.77 -7.78 -3.41
CA ASN A 246 19.12 -6.85 -2.34
C ASN A 246 19.81 -5.56 -2.83
N ASP A 247 20.52 -5.58 -3.95
CA ASP A 247 21.11 -4.37 -4.53
C ASP A 247 20.05 -3.42 -5.13
N VAL A 248 18.95 -3.96 -5.66
CA VAL A 248 17.81 -3.14 -6.13
C VAL A 248 17.10 -2.49 -4.94
N LYS A 249 17.03 -3.15 -3.79
CA LYS A 249 16.40 -2.62 -2.57
C LYS A 249 17.12 -1.37 -2.02
N LYS A 250 18.39 -1.17 -2.36
CA LYS A 250 19.14 0.06 -2.03
C LYS A 250 18.68 1.27 -2.85
N ASP A 251 18.11 1.03 -4.04
CA ASP A 251 17.49 2.06 -4.89
C ASP A 251 15.96 1.96 -4.79
N LYS A 252 15.41 2.42 -3.65
CA LYS A 252 13.96 2.43 -3.40
C LYS A 252 13.18 3.10 -4.52
N SER A 253 13.73 4.13 -5.13
CA SER A 253 13.12 4.81 -6.27
C SER A 253 12.88 3.83 -7.41
N PHE A 254 13.91 3.10 -7.84
CA PHE A 254 13.75 2.08 -8.88
C PHE A 254 12.81 0.95 -8.47
N LEU A 255 12.96 0.42 -7.24
CA LEU A 255 12.11 -0.65 -6.74
C LEU A 255 10.61 -0.28 -6.78
N TYR A 256 10.26 0.90 -6.26
CA TYR A 256 8.87 1.36 -6.22
C TYR A 256 8.34 1.72 -7.60
N GLY A 257 9.21 2.24 -8.47
CA GLY A 257 8.90 2.45 -9.89
C GLY A 257 8.53 1.14 -10.59
N ALA A 258 9.37 0.12 -10.46
CA ALA A 258 9.12 -1.20 -11.03
C ALA A 258 7.86 -1.84 -10.44
N MET A 259 7.65 -1.77 -9.11
CA MET A 259 6.43 -2.24 -8.44
C MET A 259 5.17 -1.63 -9.07
N ARG A 260 5.14 -0.31 -9.27
CA ARG A 260 4.01 0.39 -9.89
C ARG A 260 3.75 -0.07 -11.32
N GLU A 261 4.79 -0.27 -12.13
CA GLU A 261 4.61 -0.76 -13.51
C GLU A 261 4.14 -2.22 -13.52
N ILE A 262 4.58 -3.04 -12.56
CA ILE A 262 4.10 -4.42 -12.37
C ILE A 262 2.61 -4.45 -12.02
N GLU A 263 2.15 -3.57 -11.12
CA GLU A 263 0.74 -3.42 -10.73
C GLU A 263 -0.15 -3.06 -11.93
N HIS A 264 0.37 -2.23 -12.86
CA HIS A 264 -0.31 -1.86 -14.10
C HIS A 264 -0.12 -2.88 -15.24
N ASN A 265 0.52 -4.02 -15.00
CA ASN A 265 0.86 -5.01 -16.02
C ASN A 265 1.71 -4.44 -17.18
N HIS A 266 2.60 -3.50 -16.87
CA HIS A 266 3.59 -2.96 -17.80
C HIS A 266 4.95 -3.60 -17.56
N ILE A 267 5.12 -4.83 -18.08
CA ILE A 267 6.37 -5.59 -17.90
C ILE A 267 7.24 -5.45 -19.16
N PRO A 268 8.51 -5.00 -19.05
CA PRO A 268 9.38 -4.90 -20.20
C PRO A 268 9.86 -6.28 -20.66
N ASP A 269 10.13 -6.40 -21.97
CA ASP A 269 10.53 -7.66 -22.61
C ASP A 269 11.75 -8.33 -21.94
N ILE A 270 12.67 -7.52 -21.41
CA ILE A 270 13.86 -8.01 -20.72
C ILE A 270 13.54 -8.85 -19.48
N GLN A 271 12.43 -8.57 -18.80
CA GLN A 271 12.07 -9.25 -17.56
C GLN A 271 11.55 -10.68 -17.79
N PHE A 272 11.08 -11.01 -18.99
CA PHE A 272 10.50 -12.33 -19.25
C PHE A 272 11.53 -13.46 -19.16
N GLY A 273 11.15 -14.53 -18.47
CA GLY A 273 12.01 -15.68 -18.16
C GLY A 273 13.01 -15.43 -17.04
N LYS A 274 12.93 -14.29 -16.35
CA LYS A 274 13.78 -13.96 -15.20
C LYS A 274 12.98 -13.99 -13.92
N VAL A 275 13.51 -14.69 -12.92
CA VAL A 275 12.97 -14.69 -11.55
C VAL A 275 13.27 -13.36 -10.88
N ASP A 276 14.53 -12.94 -10.98
CA ASP A 276 15.00 -11.72 -10.36
C ASP A 276 14.59 -10.49 -11.19
N LEU A 277 14.31 -9.38 -10.51
CA LEU A 277 14.08 -8.07 -11.12
C LEU A 277 15.36 -7.62 -11.82
N ILE A 278 15.30 -7.38 -13.13
CA ILE A 278 16.44 -6.94 -13.91
C ILE A 278 16.15 -5.66 -14.69
N GLY A 279 17.21 -5.04 -15.22
CA GLY A 279 17.13 -3.83 -16.01
C GLY A 279 17.35 -2.58 -15.19
N THR A 280 17.04 -1.45 -15.82
CA THR A 280 17.24 -0.09 -15.31
C THR A 280 15.90 0.63 -15.22
N PRO A 281 15.84 1.77 -14.51
CA PRO A 281 14.68 2.65 -14.56
C PRO A 281 14.16 2.88 -16.01
N GLN A 282 15.05 3.14 -16.97
CA GLN A 282 14.71 3.37 -18.37
C GLN A 282 14.01 2.18 -19.01
N ASP A 283 14.49 0.96 -18.76
CA ASP A 283 13.89 -0.25 -19.32
C ASP A 283 12.47 -0.47 -18.81
N TRP A 284 12.24 -0.10 -17.56
CA TRP A 284 10.93 -0.17 -16.90
C TRP A 284 10.04 1.03 -17.23
N ASN A 285 10.40 1.88 -18.21
CA ASN A 285 9.75 3.17 -18.47
C ASN A 285 9.59 4.05 -17.21
N TYR A 286 10.36 3.73 -16.16
CA TYR A 286 10.39 4.42 -14.91
C TYR A 286 11.50 5.46 -14.97
N ARG A 287 11.16 6.75 -15.00
CA ARG A 287 12.19 7.79 -14.90
C ARG A 287 12.47 8.01 -13.43
N LYS A 288 13.65 7.56 -12.97
CA LYS A 288 14.22 7.97 -11.67
C LYS A 288 14.10 9.49 -11.61
N GLU A 289 13.37 10.00 -10.60
CA GLU A 289 13.13 11.42 -10.41
C GLU A 289 14.47 12.13 -10.15
N THR A 290 15.15 12.44 -11.24
CA THR A 290 16.27 13.36 -11.23
C THR A 290 15.69 14.72 -11.57
N ASP A 291 16.11 15.73 -10.82
CA ASP A 291 15.73 17.14 -11.00
C ASP A 291 16.35 17.73 -12.29
N SER A 292 16.55 16.89 -13.32
CA SER A 292 17.10 17.24 -14.63
C SER A 292 16.08 18.07 -15.42
N GLY A 293 16.57 19.07 -16.17
CA GLY A 293 15.72 19.92 -16.99
C GLY A 293 14.87 19.15 -18.01
N PHE A 294 15.34 17.98 -18.44
CA PHE A 294 14.65 17.10 -19.37
C PHE A 294 13.40 16.44 -18.76
N HIS A 295 13.46 16.06 -17.49
CA HIS A 295 12.31 15.49 -16.76
C HIS A 295 11.22 16.53 -16.54
N LYS A 296 11.59 17.74 -16.11
CA LYS A 296 10.67 18.88 -16.00
C LYS A 296 10.02 19.20 -17.35
N LEU A 297 10.80 19.16 -18.42
CA LEU A 297 10.28 19.37 -19.77
C LEU A 297 9.29 18.28 -20.18
N SER A 298 9.56 16.99 -19.91
CA SER A 298 8.60 15.91 -20.21
C SER A 298 7.30 16.02 -19.41
N HIS A 299 7.36 16.46 -18.15
CA HIS A 299 6.15 16.73 -17.34
C HIS A 299 5.32 17.86 -17.93
N LEU A 300 5.97 18.94 -18.37
CA LEU A 300 5.30 20.06 -19.03
C LEU A 300 4.70 19.66 -20.37
N ILE A 301 5.40 18.82 -21.15
CA ILE A 301 4.90 18.26 -22.41
C ILE A 301 3.68 17.37 -22.15
N ARG A 302 3.74 16.44 -21.19
CA ARG A 302 2.62 15.56 -20.85
C ARG A 302 1.43 16.33 -20.30
N ALA A 303 1.67 17.40 -19.56
CA ALA A 303 0.65 18.31 -19.07
C ALA A 303 0.10 19.24 -20.16
N SER A 304 0.67 19.30 -21.37
CA SER A 304 0.26 20.26 -22.40
C SER A 304 -1.14 19.97 -22.94
N LYS A 305 -1.79 21.00 -23.49
CA LYS A 305 -3.09 20.85 -24.18
C LYS A 305 -3.05 19.81 -25.30
N LEU A 306 -1.97 19.77 -26.08
CA LEU A 306 -1.82 18.81 -27.17
C LEU A 306 -1.74 17.38 -26.64
N ALA A 307 -0.90 17.13 -25.64
CA ALA A 307 -0.78 15.80 -25.04
C ALA A 307 -2.08 15.35 -24.37
N TYR A 308 -2.83 16.26 -23.76
CA TYR A 308 -4.16 15.97 -23.22
C TYR A 308 -5.16 15.59 -24.32
N CYS A 309 -5.20 16.32 -25.44
CA CYS A 309 -6.07 15.97 -26.56
C CYS A 309 -5.78 14.58 -27.15
N LEU A 310 -4.51 14.15 -27.13
CA LEU A 310 -4.10 12.85 -27.67
C LEU A 310 -4.30 11.70 -26.68
N ASN A 311 -4.03 11.94 -25.39
CA ASN A 311 -3.91 10.86 -24.39
C ASN A 311 -4.93 10.94 -23.24
N GLY A 312 -5.75 11.99 -23.19
CA GLY A 312 -6.63 12.26 -22.05
C GLY A 312 -5.88 12.68 -20.77
N PRO A 313 -6.59 12.72 -19.62
CA PRO A 313 -6.01 13.07 -18.34
C PRO A 313 -4.94 12.05 -17.91
N GLU A 314 -3.81 12.54 -17.36
CA GLU A 314 -2.78 11.62 -16.83
C GLU A 314 -3.18 10.99 -15.50
N PHE A 315 -3.81 11.78 -14.62
CA PHE A 315 -4.20 11.33 -13.29
C PHE A 315 -5.72 11.40 -13.16
N PRO A 316 -6.50 10.40 -13.63
CA PRO A 316 -7.93 10.36 -13.37
C PRO A 316 -8.20 10.30 -11.86
N THR A 317 -9.31 10.90 -11.41
CA THR A 317 -9.69 10.83 -10.00
C THR A 317 -10.13 9.42 -9.65
N ASN A 318 -9.64 8.83 -8.57
CA ASN A 318 -10.23 7.58 -8.09
C ASN A 318 -11.62 7.86 -7.51
N LEU A 319 -12.67 7.36 -8.17
CA LEU A 319 -14.07 7.56 -7.76
C LEU A 319 -14.51 6.60 -6.65
N ASN A 320 -13.70 5.58 -6.33
CA ASN A 320 -13.98 4.59 -5.30
C ASN A 320 -13.23 4.88 -3.99
N ARG A 321 -12.47 5.98 -3.91
CA ARG A 321 -11.76 6.42 -2.69
C ARG A 321 -12.16 7.85 -2.34
N ILE A 322 -12.31 8.15 -1.04
CA ILE A 322 -12.77 9.47 -0.60
C ILE A 322 -12.07 9.97 0.67
N GLU A 323 -11.78 11.28 0.68
CA GLU A 323 -11.41 12.07 1.85
C GLU A 323 -12.54 13.06 2.19
N ILE A 324 -13.04 13.00 3.41
CA ILE A 324 -14.10 13.88 3.94
C ILE A 324 -13.45 14.88 4.90
N ASP A 325 -13.34 16.14 4.49
CA ASP A 325 -12.90 17.25 5.34
C ASP A 325 -14.07 17.70 6.24
N ILE A 326 -14.18 17.10 7.44
CA ILE A 326 -15.30 17.34 8.36
C ILE A 326 -15.19 18.67 9.11
N THR A 327 -14.00 19.24 9.21
CA THR A 327 -13.73 20.54 9.83
C THR A 327 -12.56 21.23 9.14
N TYR A 328 -12.46 22.56 9.24
CA TYR A 328 -11.25 23.31 8.88
C TYR A 328 -10.59 24.00 10.08
N ASP A 329 -11.06 23.76 11.30
CA ASP A 329 -10.35 24.16 12.51
C ASP A 329 -9.15 23.26 12.78
N CYS A 330 -8.03 23.84 13.20
CA CYS A 330 -6.81 23.11 13.49
C CYS A 330 -5.92 23.92 14.43
N HIS A 331 -5.45 23.31 15.52
CA HIS A 331 -4.53 23.96 16.46
C HIS A 331 -3.11 24.09 15.90
N LEU A 332 -2.64 23.10 15.15
CA LEU A 332 -1.26 23.04 14.67
C LEU A 332 -0.96 24.08 13.58
N ARG A 333 -1.95 24.43 12.75
CA ARG A 333 -1.85 25.47 11.71
C ARG A 333 -0.57 25.39 10.88
N CYS A 334 -0.31 24.22 10.30
CA CYS A 334 0.91 24.00 9.51
C CYS A 334 1.10 25.07 8.44
N ARG A 335 2.32 25.59 8.34
CA ARG A 335 2.72 26.71 7.48
C ARG A 335 2.34 26.54 6.00
N ASN A 336 2.33 25.31 5.48
CA ASN A 336 1.96 25.02 4.09
C ASN A 336 0.83 23.96 4.02
N CYS A 337 -0.13 24.04 4.95
CA CYS A 337 -1.25 23.11 5.01
C CYS A 337 -2.09 23.14 3.72
N ALA A 338 -2.22 22.02 3.02
CA ALA A 338 -2.99 21.92 1.77
C ALA A 338 -4.50 22.21 1.91
N ARG A 339 -5.01 22.37 3.14
CA ARG A 339 -6.38 22.83 3.44
C ARG A 339 -6.44 24.29 3.87
N SER A 340 -5.32 25.03 3.79
CA SER A 340 -5.19 26.43 4.18
C SER A 340 -5.58 26.73 5.64
N CYS A 341 -5.54 25.77 6.56
CA CYS A 341 -5.97 25.98 7.95
C CYS A 341 -5.13 27.01 8.72
N SER A 342 -3.91 27.31 8.24
CA SER A 342 -3.07 28.37 8.83
C SER A 342 -3.44 29.76 8.31
N GLN A 343 -3.57 29.89 6.99
CA GLN A 343 -3.79 31.18 6.31
C GLN A 343 -5.27 31.58 6.20
N ALA A 344 -6.18 30.62 6.18
CA ALA A 344 -7.63 30.79 6.09
C ALA A 344 -8.35 29.87 7.08
N PRO A 345 -8.15 30.07 8.41
CA PRO A 345 -8.79 29.27 9.44
C PRO A 345 -10.31 29.51 9.44
N ASP A 346 -11.08 28.44 9.62
CA ASP A 346 -12.53 28.51 9.59
C ASP A 346 -13.14 27.54 10.61
N LYS A 347 -13.35 28.04 11.83
CA LYS A 347 -13.78 27.26 12.99
C LYS A 347 -15.24 26.81 12.88
N ASP A 348 -16.05 27.60 12.17
CA ASP A 348 -17.49 27.40 12.00
C ASP A 348 -17.79 26.52 10.79
N SER A 349 -16.75 26.04 10.10
CA SER A 349 -16.86 25.16 8.95
C SER A 349 -16.86 23.71 9.38
N LEU A 350 -18.00 23.30 9.94
CA LEU A 350 -18.26 21.94 10.39
C LEU A 350 -19.23 21.26 9.41
N MET A 351 -18.93 20.02 9.03
CA MET A 351 -19.92 19.19 8.34
C MET A 351 -21.01 18.75 9.32
N SER A 352 -22.26 18.96 8.96
CA SER A 352 -23.38 18.51 9.78
C SER A 352 -23.58 16.99 9.69
N ILE A 353 -24.24 16.42 10.69
CA ILE A 353 -24.68 15.03 10.66
C ILE A 353 -25.59 14.73 9.48
N GLN A 354 -26.44 15.67 9.10
CA GLN A 354 -27.33 15.52 7.94
C GLN A 354 -26.52 15.37 6.64
N GLN A 355 -25.40 16.09 6.49
CA GLN A 355 -24.52 15.96 5.34
C GLN A 355 -23.81 14.59 5.30
N ILE A 356 -23.41 14.06 6.45
CA ILE A 356 -22.80 12.73 6.53
C ILE A 356 -23.84 11.64 6.22
N LYS A 357 -25.06 11.76 6.74
CA LYS A 357 -26.17 10.85 6.40
C LYS A 357 -26.49 10.89 4.91
N ARG A 358 -26.56 12.09 4.33
CA ARG A 358 -26.74 12.29 2.89
C ARG A 358 -25.66 11.58 2.08
N PHE A 359 -24.39 11.71 2.46
CA PHE A 359 -23.28 11.00 1.81
C PHE A 359 -23.47 9.47 1.86
N VAL A 360 -23.87 8.92 3.01
CA VAL A 360 -24.15 7.48 3.15
C VAL A 360 -25.33 7.05 2.27
N GLU A 361 -26.43 7.81 2.28
CA GLU A 361 -27.60 7.56 1.46
C GLU A 361 -27.27 7.59 -0.04
N GLU A 362 -26.50 8.58 -0.49
CA GLU A 362 -26.01 8.66 -1.87
C GLU A 362 -25.09 7.48 -2.20
N SER A 363 -24.21 7.07 -1.29
CA SER A 363 -23.31 5.92 -1.52
C SER A 363 -24.10 4.63 -1.71
N ILE A 364 -25.10 4.37 -0.86
CA ILE A 364 -25.97 3.19 -0.94
C ILE A 364 -26.82 3.24 -2.21
N ALA A 365 -27.47 4.37 -2.49
CA ALA A 365 -28.35 4.52 -3.65
C ALA A 365 -27.62 4.27 -4.98
N ASN A 366 -26.32 4.57 -5.02
CA ASN A 366 -25.49 4.45 -6.20
C ASN A 366 -24.59 3.20 -6.21
N ASN A 367 -24.81 2.29 -5.26
CA ASN A 367 -24.05 1.05 -5.10
C ASN A 367 -22.53 1.22 -5.03
N VAL A 368 -22.08 2.25 -4.31
CA VAL A 368 -20.65 2.51 -4.14
C VAL A 368 -20.13 1.74 -2.94
N TYR A 369 -19.05 0.98 -3.16
CA TYR A 369 -18.28 0.29 -2.12
C TYR A 369 -16.91 0.96 -2.03
N TRP A 370 -16.74 1.84 -1.05
CA TRP A 370 -15.52 2.63 -0.93
C TRP A 370 -14.30 1.76 -0.61
N GLU A 371 -13.22 1.92 -1.38
CA GLU A 371 -11.89 1.36 -1.11
C GLU A 371 -11.32 1.91 0.20
N ASN A 372 -11.66 3.15 0.55
CA ASN A 372 -11.33 3.79 1.83
C ASN A 372 -12.16 5.07 2.03
N ILE A 373 -12.69 5.25 3.25
CA ILE A 373 -13.28 6.51 3.72
C ILE A 373 -12.31 7.15 4.72
N GLY A 374 -11.65 8.23 4.32
CA GLY A 374 -10.80 9.02 5.21
C GLY A 374 -11.55 10.22 5.79
N LEU A 375 -11.56 10.36 7.11
CA LEU A 375 -11.95 11.58 7.83
C LEU A 375 -10.72 12.47 8.04
N LEU A 376 -10.74 13.64 7.43
CA LEU A 376 -9.65 14.63 7.42
C LEU A 376 -10.22 16.06 7.60
N GLY A 377 -9.47 17.05 7.10
CA GLY A 377 -9.77 18.47 7.17
C GLY A 377 -8.65 19.23 7.86
N GLY A 378 -9.02 20.00 8.88
CA GLY A 378 -8.10 20.54 9.87
C GLY A 378 -7.67 19.45 10.86
N GLU A 379 -8.08 19.56 12.11
CA GLU A 379 -7.91 18.52 13.12
C GLU A 379 -9.27 17.86 13.40
N PRO A 380 -9.53 16.62 12.91
CA PRO A 380 -10.83 15.96 13.05
C PRO A 380 -11.34 15.88 14.49
N PHE A 381 -10.43 15.74 15.47
CA PHE A 381 -10.76 15.69 16.90
C PHE A 381 -11.29 17.01 17.48
N LEU A 382 -11.29 18.10 16.72
CA LEU A 382 -11.98 19.34 17.09
C LEU A 382 -13.44 19.38 16.65
N HIS A 383 -13.89 18.39 15.87
CA HIS A 383 -15.29 18.30 15.46
C HIS A 383 -16.16 17.81 16.62
N PRO A 384 -17.14 18.59 17.12
CA PRO A 384 -17.90 18.25 18.33
C PRO A 384 -18.73 16.97 18.18
N GLN A 385 -19.08 16.60 16.94
CA GLN A 385 -19.86 15.40 16.64
C GLN A 385 -19.03 14.28 15.99
N LEU A 386 -17.70 14.27 16.13
CA LEU A 386 -16.83 13.26 15.50
C LEU A 386 -17.28 11.82 15.79
N LYS A 387 -17.66 11.51 17.03
CA LYS A 387 -18.13 10.17 17.41
C LYS A 387 -19.39 9.76 16.67
N GLU A 388 -20.35 10.67 16.55
CA GLU A 388 -21.60 10.44 15.85
C GLU A 388 -21.37 10.24 14.35
N ILE A 389 -20.46 11.02 13.74
CA ILE A 389 -19.99 10.81 12.37
C ILE A 389 -19.41 9.39 12.21
N CYS A 390 -18.53 8.97 13.11
CA CYS A 390 -17.96 7.62 13.07
C CYS A 390 -19.03 6.53 13.19
N SER A 391 -20.01 6.70 14.08
CA SER A 391 -21.11 5.74 14.24
C SER A 391 -21.94 5.59 12.95
N ILE A 392 -22.25 6.69 12.26
CA ILE A 392 -23.01 6.65 10.99
C ILE A 392 -22.22 5.91 9.91
N LEU A 393 -20.91 6.16 9.81
CA LEU A 393 -20.06 5.49 8.83
C LEU A 393 -19.86 4.00 9.15
N LEU A 394 -19.78 3.65 10.44
CA LEU A 394 -19.73 2.25 10.89
C LEU A 394 -21.03 1.49 10.63
N GLU A 395 -22.18 2.16 10.74
CA GLU A 395 -23.47 1.59 10.34
C GLU A 395 -23.46 1.26 8.84
N TYR A 396 -23.04 2.22 8.00
CA TYR A 396 -22.83 1.98 6.56
C TYR A 396 -21.88 0.80 6.30
N LYS A 397 -20.73 0.73 6.98
CA LYS A 397 -19.78 -0.39 6.86
C LYS A 397 -20.43 -1.72 7.26
N SER A 398 -21.04 -1.80 8.43
CA SER A 398 -21.59 -3.06 8.95
C SER A 398 -22.79 -3.60 8.16
N VAL A 399 -23.65 -2.71 7.66
CA VAL A 399 -24.89 -3.09 6.96
C VAL A 399 -24.66 -3.27 5.46
N TYR A 400 -23.84 -2.41 4.84
CA TYR A 400 -23.75 -2.30 3.39
C TYR A 400 -22.37 -2.65 2.82
N SER A 401 -21.29 -2.12 3.42
CA SER A 401 -19.93 -2.29 2.88
C SER A 401 -18.93 -2.81 3.93
N PRO A 402 -19.01 -4.09 4.33
CA PRO A 402 -18.21 -4.65 5.43
C PRO A 402 -16.70 -4.49 5.26
N GLU A 403 -16.22 -4.48 4.02
CA GLU A 403 -14.80 -4.38 3.69
C GLU A 403 -14.28 -2.94 3.65
N THR A 404 -15.13 -1.91 3.62
CA THR A 404 -14.67 -0.51 3.52
C THR A 404 -13.89 -0.09 4.77
N PRO A 405 -12.60 0.26 4.65
CA PRO A 405 -11.85 0.85 5.75
C PRO A 405 -12.37 2.26 6.05
N ILE A 406 -12.44 2.60 7.34
CA ILE A 406 -12.77 3.95 7.82
C ILE A 406 -11.58 4.43 8.65
N GLN A 407 -11.03 5.57 8.28
CA GLN A 407 -9.79 6.08 8.87
C GLN A 407 -9.94 7.52 9.31
N ILE A 408 -9.37 7.90 10.45
CA ILE A 408 -9.22 9.30 10.87
C ILE A 408 -7.74 9.66 10.75
N THR A 409 -7.41 10.71 10.00
CA THR A 409 -6.03 11.23 9.96
C THR A 409 -5.90 12.43 10.90
N THR A 410 -5.00 12.32 11.88
CA THR A 410 -4.77 13.36 12.90
C THR A 410 -3.30 13.79 12.94
N SER A 411 -3.05 15.02 13.39
CA SER A 411 -1.70 15.45 13.74
C SER A 411 -1.19 14.84 15.04
N GLY A 412 -2.12 14.39 15.90
CA GLY A 412 -1.84 14.01 17.29
C GLY A 412 -1.41 15.20 18.17
N ASN A 413 -1.49 16.43 17.67
CA ASN A 413 -0.94 17.62 18.30
C ASN A 413 -1.98 18.38 19.12
N GLY A 414 -1.88 18.24 20.45
CA GLY A 414 -2.73 18.94 21.42
C GLY A 414 -2.88 18.09 22.67
N LYS A 415 -2.94 18.73 23.84
CA LYS A 415 -2.94 18.01 25.14
C LYS A 415 -4.07 16.99 25.28
N ASP A 416 -5.20 17.25 24.64
CA ASP A 416 -6.42 16.45 24.81
C ASP A 416 -6.77 15.59 23.59
N ILE A 417 -5.95 15.57 22.53
CA ILE A 417 -6.30 14.83 21.29
C ILE A 417 -6.00 13.35 21.45
N THR A 418 -4.82 13.00 21.97
CA THR A 418 -4.43 11.59 22.11
C THR A 418 -5.25 10.86 23.18
N SER A 419 -5.75 11.55 24.21
CA SER A 419 -6.66 10.97 25.19
C SER A 419 -8.01 10.59 24.58
N GLN A 420 -8.50 11.38 23.61
CA GLN A 420 -9.75 11.10 22.89
C GLN A 420 -9.68 9.89 21.96
N PHE A 421 -8.49 9.33 21.68
CA PHE A 421 -8.36 8.16 20.80
C PHE A 421 -9.14 6.95 21.34
N SER A 422 -9.16 6.81 22.67
CA SER A 422 -9.92 5.74 23.36
C SER A 422 -11.44 5.89 23.23
N GLU A 423 -11.91 7.05 22.82
CA GLU A 423 -13.33 7.36 22.68
C GLU A 423 -13.84 7.13 21.24
N ILE A 424 -12.94 6.82 20.30
CA ILE A 424 -13.30 6.47 18.93
C ILE A 424 -13.78 5.00 18.91
N PRO A 425 -14.94 4.71 18.29
CA PRO A 425 -15.47 3.35 18.26
C PRO A 425 -14.52 2.36 17.55
N ALA A 426 -14.51 1.12 18.04
CA ALA A 426 -13.82 0.02 17.39
C ALA A 426 -14.32 -0.14 15.94
N GLY A 427 -13.39 -0.34 15.00
CA GLY A 427 -13.67 -0.41 13.56
C GLY A 427 -13.32 0.86 12.77
N VAL A 428 -12.95 1.96 13.46
CA VAL A 428 -12.32 3.14 12.84
C VAL A 428 -10.85 3.19 13.21
N SER A 429 -9.96 3.19 12.22
CA SER A 429 -8.52 3.29 12.46
C SER A 429 -8.06 4.74 12.60
N ILE A 430 -7.12 5.01 13.50
CA ILE A 430 -6.53 6.35 13.67
C ILE A 430 -5.12 6.36 13.09
N ILE A 431 -4.89 7.23 12.11
CA ILE A 431 -3.58 7.48 11.50
C ILE A 431 -3.01 8.77 12.12
N ASN A 432 -2.08 8.61 13.04
CA ASN A 432 -1.40 9.74 13.67
C ASN A 432 -0.15 10.11 12.86
N THR A 433 -0.07 11.35 12.38
CA THR A 433 1.08 11.86 11.61
C THR A 433 2.21 12.39 12.50
N HIS A 434 2.03 12.37 13.83
CA HIS A 434 3.02 12.74 14.84
C HIS A 434 3.66 14.13 14.63
N LYS A 435 2.89 15.06 14.05
CA LYS A 435 3.39 16.40 13.74
C LYS A 435 3.49 17.21 15.02
N GLN A 436 4.70 17.62 15.37
CA GLN A 436 4.93 18.36 16.62
C GLN A 436 4.90 19.88 16.45
N THR A 437 5.27 20.39 15.27
CA THR A 437 5.40 21.83 15.04
C THR A 437 4.65 22.29 13.78
N PRO A 438 4.23 23.57 13.70
CA PRO A 438 3.63 24.11 12.48
C PRO A 438 4.56 24.06 11.26
N HIS A 439 5.88 23.99 11.49
CA HIS A 439 6.86 23.87 10.43
C HIS A 439 7.00 22.41 10.00
N GLN A 440 6.78 22.16 8.71
CA GLN A 440 6.86 20.83 8.11
C GLN A 440 7.80 20.92 6.90
N SER A 441 9.06 20.50 7.09
CA SER A 441 10.16 20.71 6.14
C SER A 441 9.92 20.09 4.77
N TYR A 442 9.12 19.02 4.72
CA TYR A 442 8.88 18.21 3.52
C TYR A 442 7.47 18.36 2.96
N PHE A 443 6.77 19.45 3.29
CA PHE A 443 5.52 19.74 2.60
C PHE A 443 5.80 20.23 1.17
N GLU A 444 4.96 19.81 0.23
CA GLU A 444 4.96 20.45 -1.07
C GLU A 444 4.36 21.86 -0.95
N PRO A 445 4.90 22.86 -1.64
CA PRO A 445 4.43 24.24 -1.56
C PRO A 445 3.12 24.41 -2.35
N PHE A 446 2.00 23.94 -1.79
CA PHE A 446 0.71 23.98 -2.49
C PHE A 446 0.24 25.40 -2.83
N ASN A 447 0.71 26.42 -2.10
CA ASN A 447 0.42 27.83 -2.37
C ASN A 447 1.24 28.44 -3.53
N LEU A 448 2.02 27.64 -4.26
CA LEU A 448 2.61 28.04 -5.53
C LEU A 448 1.67 27.67 -6.68
N ALA A 449 0.74 28.57 -7.00
CA ALA A 449 -0.19 28.34 -8.10
C ALA A 449 0.56 28.27 -9.45
N PRO A 450 0.35 27.21 -10.27
CA PRO A 450 0.97 27.13 -11.59
C PRO A 450 0.45 28.21 -12.56
N ILE A 451 -0.76 28.75 -12.39
CA ILE A 451 -1.27 29.85 -13.23
C ILE A 451 -0.39 31.11 -13.17
N ASP A 452 0.31 31.33 -12.05
CA ASP A 452 1.19 32.48 -11.85
C ASP A 452 2.62 32.25 -12.41
N GLN A 453 2.88 31.06 -12.99
CA GLN A 453 4.21 30.63 -13.39
C GLN A 453 4.29 30.43 -14.90
N LYS A 454 5.26 31.09 -15.55
CA LYS A 454 5.46 31.03 -17.01
C LYS A 454 5.62 29.59 -17.55
N ALA A 455 6.18 28.70 -16.74
CA ALA A 455 6.40 27.30 -17.12
C ALA A 455 5.09 26.54 -17.46
N PHE A 456 3.95 26.95 -16.89
CA PHE A 456 2.68 26.24 -17.03
C PHE A 456 1.67 26.95 -17.96
N LEU A 457 2.11 27.94 -18.74
CA LEU A 457 1.23 28.74 -19.60
C LEU A 457 0.43 27.90 -20.62
N PHE A 458 1.02 26.81 -21.11
CA PHE A 458 0.40 25.91 -22.09
C PHE A 458 -0.09 24.60 -21.50
N SER A 459 -0.09 24.47 -20.17
CA SER A 459 -0.61 23.30 -19.49
C SER A 459 -2.13 23.22 -19.57
N ASP A 460 -2.64 22.01 -19.72
CA ASP A 460 -4.02 21.66 -19.48
C ASP A 460 -4.16 21.11 -18.06
N TYR A 461 -4.74 21.93 -17.18
CA TYR A 461 -4.91 21.60 -15.77
C TYR A 461 -5.85 20.41 -15.54
N ARG A 462 -6.61 20.01 -16.56
CA ARG A 462 -7.40 18.76 -16.55
C ARG A 462 -6.54 17.51 -16.48
N ASN A 463 -5.21 17.59 -16.58
CA ASN A 463 -4.35 16.44 -16.35
C ASN A 463 -4.26 15.98 -14.88
N GLY A 464 -4.59 16.84 -13.91
CA GLY A 464 -4.51 16.50 -12.49
C GLY A 464 -3.09 16.19 -11.97
N CYS A 465 -3.03 15.62 -10.77
CA CYS A 465 -1.82 15.12 -10.12
C CYS A 465 -2.13 13.81 -9.37
N SER A 466 -1.11 13.09 -8.91
CA SER A 466 -1.26 11.80 -8.25
C SER A 466 -2.22 11.84 -7.07
N THR A 467 -2.34 12.97 -6.34
CA THR A 467 -3.34 13.13 -5.27
C THR A 467 -4.76 12.79 -5.71
N THR A 468 -5.14 13.12 -6.95
CA THR A 468 -6.49 12.79 -7.47
C THR A 468 -6.69 11.28 -7.64
N SER A 469 -5.66 10.55 -8.02
CA SER A 469 -5.71 9.09 -8.22
C SER A 469 -5.45 8.32 -6.92
N ASP A 470 -4.50 8.79 -6.11
CA ASP A 470 -4.03 8.11 -4.91
C ASP A 470 -5.00 8.31 -3.75
N CYS A 471 -5.44 9.56 -3.49
CA CYS A 471 -6.35 9.89 -2.39
C CYS A 471 -7.83 9.84 -2.80
N GLY A 472 -8.13 10.03 -4.09
CA GLY A 472 -9.48 10.02 -4.62
C GLY A 472 -10.27 11.31 -4.42
N LEU A 473 -11.59 11.18 -4.36
CA LEU A 473 -12.55 12.27 -4.21
C LEU A 473 -12.35 13.04 -2.91
N GLY A 474 -12.64 14.34 -2.95
CA GLY A 474 -12.81 15.16 -1.75
C GLY A 474 -14.28 15.40 -1.47
N LEU A 475 -14.69 15.38 -0.22
CA LEU A 475 -16.00 15.86 0.22
C LEU A 475 -15.79 16.83 1.38
N ASN A 476 -16.51 17.95 1.38
CA ASN A 476 -16.58 18.84 2.53
C ASN A 476 -18.01 19.40 2.65
N LYS A 477 -18.24 20.35 3.55
CA LYS A 477 -19.59 20.93 3.75
C LYS A 477 -20.18 21.64 2.53
N TYR A 478 -19.40 21.86 1.48
CA TYR A 478 -19.80 22.53 0.24
C TYR A 478 -19.92 21.57 -0.95
N GLY A 479 -19.60 20.28 -0.82
CA GLY A 479 -19.87 19.26 -1.85
C GLY A 479 -18.67 18.39 -2.21
N TYR A 480 -18.83 17.64 -3.29
CA TYR A 480 -17.80 16.74 -3.82
C TYR A 480 -16.85 17.46 -4.76
N TYR A 481 -15.58 17.08 -4.67
CA TYR A 481 -14.46 17.66 -5.37
C TYR A 481 -13.57 16.58 -5.99
N VAL A 482 -12.84 16.97 -7.04
CA VAL A 482 -11.80 16.15 -7.69
C VAL A 482 -10.79 15.53 -6.70
N CYS A 483 -10.52 16.20 -5.59
CA CYS A 483 -9.76 15.72 -4.43
C CYS A 483 -9.98 16.66 -3.25
N GLY A 484 -9.61 16.24 -2.03
CA GLY A 484 -9.78 17.07 -0.83
C GLY A 484 -9.00 18.40 -0.87
N VAL A 485 -7.83 18.44 -1.51
CA VAL A 485 -7.07 19.71 -1.70
C VAL A 485 -7.90 20.69 -2.54
N GLY A 486 -8.58 20.19 -3.58
CA GLY A 486 -9.47 20.98 -4.42
C GLY A 486 -10.60 21.63 -3.63
N GLY A 487 -11.21 20.89 -2.70
CA GLY A 487 -12.24 21.44 -1.81
C GLY A 487 -11.72 22.56 -0.91
N GLY A 488 -10.50 22.42 -0.39
CA GLY A 488 -9.82 23.49 0.35
C GLY A 488 -9.54 24.74 -0.50
N ILE A 489 -9.17 24.57 -1.78
CA ILE A 489 -8.97 25.68 -2.72
C ILE A 489 -10.30 26.40 -2.99
N ASP A 490 -11.37 25.68 -3.31
CA ASP A 490 -12.68 26.27 -3.58
C ASP A 490 -13.20 27.07 -2.38
N ARG A 491 -13.03 26.54 -1.15
CA ARG A 491 -13.38 27.27 0.08
C ARG A 491 -12.74 28.64 0.17
N VAL A 492 -11.45 28.74 -0.16
CA VAL A 492 -10.69 29.99 -0.03
C VAL A 492 -10.94 30.93 -1.21
N MET A 493 -10.98 30.37 -2.42
CA MET A 493 -11.13 31.16 -3.65
C MET A 493 -12.58 31.62 -3.89
N GLY A 494 -13.54 30.85 -3.39
CA GLY A 494 -14.96 31.11 -3.48
C GLY A 494 -15.57 30.91 -4.86
N PHE A 495 -15.22 29.83 -5.56
CA PHE A 495 -15.81 29.54 -6.87
C PHE A 495 -17.21 28.91 -6.77
N ASP A 496 -17.50 28.25 -5.64
CA ASP A 496 -18.75 27.52 -5.37
C ASP A 496 -19.06 26.45 -6.43
N ILE A 497 -18.08 25.58 -6.66
CA ILE A 497 -18.13 24.55 -7.72
C ILE A 497 -18.20 23.12 -7.18
N GLY A 498 -18.34 22.95 -5.86
CA GLY A 498 -18.56 21.64 -5.25
C GLY A 498 -19.84 20.99 -5.79
N LEU A 499 -19.73 19.77 -6.32
CA LEU A 499 -20.89 19.03 -6.79
C LEU A 499 -21.77 18.70 -5.60
N LYS A 500 -23.08 18.93 -5.73
CA LYS A 500 -24.04 18.66 -4.64
C LYS A 500 -24.59 17.24 -4.71
N HIS A 501 -23.89 16.34 -5.37
CA HIS A 501 -24.23 14.93 -5.53
C HIS A 501 -22.94 14.16 -5.77
N LEU A 502 -22.93 12.88 -5.39
CA LEU A 502 -21.84 11.95 -5.66
C LEU A 502 -21.59 11.84 -7.18
N PRO A 503 -20.38 12.17 -7.69
CA PRO A 503 -20.09 12.10 -9.12
C PRO A 503 -20.11 10.66 -9.65
N PHE A 504 -20.67 10.47 -10.84
CA PHE A 504 -20.78 9.17 -11.50
C PHE A 504 -19.69 8.92 -12.53
N SER A 505 -19.02 9.99 -12.99
CA SER A 505 -18.01 9.87 -14.03
C SER A 505 -16.90 10.92 -13.90
N GLN A 506 -15.80 10.68 -14.63
CA GLN A 506 -14.68 11.61 -14.68
C GLN A 506 -15.08 12.95 -15.32
N GLU A 507 -16.00 12.91 -16.27
CA GLU A 507 -16.47 14.06 -17.05
C GLU A 507 -17.06 15.15 -16.16
N GLU A 508 -17.82 14.77 -15.12
CA GLU A 508 -18.42 15.72 -14.16
C GLU A 508 -17.36 16.53 -13.41
N LEU A 509 -16.18 15.94 -13.19
CA LEU A 509 -15.07 16.55 -12.46
C LEU A 509 -14.14 17.38 -13.36
N MET A 510 -14.33 17.37 -14.68
CA MET A 510 -13.41 18.04 -15.62
C MET A 510 -13.38 19.56 -15.43
N MET A 511 -14.53 20.17 -15.12
CA MET A 511 -14.60 21.60 -14.82
C MET A 511 -13.78 21.94 -13.56
N GLN A 512 -13.98 21.17 -12.49
CA GLN A 512 -13.25 21.34 -11.25
C GLN A 512 -11.74 21.16 -11.44
N ARG A 513 -11.31 20.15 -12.20
CA ARG A 513 -9.88 19.96 -12.52
C ARG A 513 -9.29 21.17 -13.22
N SER A 514 -9.98 21.65 -14.25
CA SER A 514 -9.56 22.84 -14.99
C SER A 514 -9.42 24.06 -14.07
N MET A 515 -10.38 24.25 -13.15
CA MET A 515 -10.47 25.42 -12.28
C MET A 515 -9.56 25.35 -11.05
N LEU A 516 -9.40 24.20 -10.42
CA LEU A 516 -8.71 24.04 -9.14
C LEU A 516 -7.23 23.72 -9.31
N CYS A 517 -6.86 22.83 -10.23
CA CYS A 517 -5.47 22.41 -10.40
C CYS A 517 -4.56 23.58 -10.84
N ARG A 518 -5.11 24.61 -11.49
CA ARG A 518 -4.35 25.83 -11.86
C ARG A 518 -3.91 26.68 -10.65
N TYR A 519 -4.53 26.47 -9.49
CA TYR A 519 -4.18 27.12 -8.23
C TYR A 519 -3.41 26.21 -7.28
N CYS A 520 -3.18 24.94 -7.64
CA CYS A 520 -2.59 23.96 -6.74
C CYS A 520 -1.11 23.71 -7.06
N GLY A 521 -0.22 23.94 -6.09
CA GLY A 521 1.21 23.64 -6.23
C GLY A 521 1.53 22.15 -6.44
N HIS A 522 0.64 21.23 -6.04
CA HIS A 522 0.76 19.80 -6.37
C HIS A 522 0.71 19.54 -7.88
N PHE A 523 0.10 20.43 -8.68
CA PHE A 523 0.18 20.33 -10.14
C PHE A 523 1.56 20.72 -10.67
N CYS A 524 2.41 21.36 -9.88
CA CYS A 524 3.78 21.64 -10.30
C CYS A 524 4.67 20.39 -10.27
N SER A 525 4.47 19.51 -9.27
CA SER A 525 5.16 18.22 -9.15
C SER A 525 4.45 17.11 -9.94
N ARG A 526 3.11 17.13 -9.95
CA ARG A 526 2.18 16.20 -10.63
C ARG A 526 2.23 14.76 -10.14
N HIS A 527 3.39 14.26 -9.76
CA HIS A 527 3.62 12.91 -9.26
C HIS A 527 3.88 12.94 -7.76
N TYR A 528 3.63 11.82 -7.09
CA TYR A 528 3.95 11.67 -5.68
C TYR A 528 5.47 11.67 -5.50
N ILE A 529 5.97 12.71 -4.85
CA ILE A 529 7.36 12.76 -4.38
C ILE A 529 7.36 12.37 -2.91
N HIS A 530 8.13 11.34 -2.56
CA HIS A 530 8.29 10.94 -1.16
C HIS A 530 8.90 12.08 -0.32
N PRO A 531 8.45 12.33 0.93
CA PRO A 531 8.91 13.45 1.75
C PRO A 531 10.43 13.63 1.78
N GLU A 532 11.20 12.56 1.95
CA GLU A 532 12.67 12.60 2.01
C GLU A 532 13.33 13.15 0.71
N ASN A 533 12.64 13.03 -0.42
CA ASN A 533 13.10 13.48 -1.73
C ASN A 533 12.59 14.88 -2.09
N ARG A 534 11.71 15.46 -1.25
CA ARG A 534 11.20 16.82 -1.47
C ARG A 534 12.25 17.85 -1.09
N LYS A 535 12.25 18.96 -1.81
CA LYS A 535 13.06 20.12 -1.44
C LYS A 535 12.62 20.63 -0.08
N ILE A 536 13.59 20.83 0.81
CA ILE A 536 13.34 21.40 2.13
C ILE A 536 12.73 22.79 1.97
N LEU A 537 11.57 22.96 2.57
CA LEU A 537 10.81 24.20 2.51
C LEU A 537 11.13 25.05 3.73
N THR A 538 11.89 26.13 3.54
CA THR A 538 12.33 27.01 4.66
C THR A 538 11.31 28.11 5.03
N GLY A 539 10.16 28.19 4.35
CA GLY A 539 9.16 29.24 4.57
C GLY A 539 7.75 28.90 4.07
N GLU A 540 6.98 29.94 3.77
CA GLU A 540 5.60 29.87 3.27
C GLU A 540 5.50 30.53 1.90
N PRO A 541 6.05 29.91 0.84
CA PRO A 541 5.99 30.53 -0.48
C PRO A 541 4.54 30.63 -0.96
N ARG A 542 4.16 31.82 -1.42
CA ARG A 542 2.82 32.12 -1.93
C ARG A 542 2.95 32.83 -3.27
N SER A 543 2.18 32.38 -4.25
CA SER A 543 2.07 33.06 -5.54
C SER A 543 1.11 34.25 -5.48
N LYS A 544 1.09 35.09 -6.52
CA LYS A 544 0.25 36.30 -6.57
C LYS A 544 -1.24 35.97 -6.35
N SER A 545 -1.72 34.91 -6.98
CA SER A 545 -3.11 34.45 -6.85
C SER A 545 -3.45 34.07 -5.40
N TRP A 546 -2.55 33.40 -4.68
CA TRP A 546 -2.77 33.02 -3.29
C TRP A 546 -2.70 34.19 -2.31
N VAL A 547 -1.79 35.14 -2.53
CA VAL A 547 -1.74 36.37 -1.73
C VAL A 547 -3.06 37.12 -1.84
N GLU A 548 -3.59 37.26 -3.05
CA GLU A 548 -4.87 37.92 -3.28
C GLU A 548 -6.06 37.13 -2.73
N ALA A 549 -6.07 35.80 -2.89
CA ALA A 549 -7.13 34.94 -2.36
C ALA A 549 -7.25 35.05 -0.84
N TYR A 550 -6.13 34.98 -0.12
CA TYR A 550 -6.14 35.12 1.34
C TYR A 550 -6.55 36.53 1.79
N ARG A 551 -6.08 37.58 1.08
CA ARG A 551 -6.51 38.95 1.35
C ARG A 551 -8.03 39.11 1.19
N LYS A 552 -8.62 38.54 0.13
CA LYS A 552 -10.08 38.56 -0.08
C LYS A 552 -10.80 37.77 1.00
N PHE A 553 -10.33 36.58 1.33
CA PHE A 553 -10.92 35.72 2.36
C PHE A 553 -10.96 36.42 3.73
N GLU A 554 -9.90 37.13 4.09
CA GLU A 554 -9.82 37.90 5.34
C GLU A 554 -10.78 39.10 5.34
N GLN A 555 -10.94 39.78 4.22
CA GLN A 555 -11.85 40.93 4.09
C GLN A 555 -13.33 40.53 4.06
N ASN A 556 -13.65 39.47 3.31
CA ASN A 556 -15.00 38.97 3.16
C ASN A 556 -14.95 37.48 2.85
N ARG A 557 -15.36 36.65 3.81
CA ARG A 557 -15.37 35.20 3.63
C ARG A 557 -16.36 34.82 2.52
N PRO A 558 -15.98 33.94 1.58
CA PRO A 558 -16.91 33.45 0.57
C PRO A 558 -18.12 32.77 1.21
N ASN A 559 -19.31 33.06 0.69
CA ASN A 559 -20.52 32.33 1.02
C ASN A 559 -20.80 31.31 -0.08
N LEU A 560 -20.58 30.03 0.21
CA LEU A 560 -20.72 28.94 -0.76
C LEU A 560 -21.95 28.10 -0.45
N THR A 561 -22.53 27.53 -1.49
CA THR A 561 -23.70 26.66 -1.37
C THR A 561 -23.35 25.42 -0.56
N LEU A 562 -24.20 25.06 0.40
CA LEU A 562 -23.99 23.87 1.22
C LEU A 562 -24.34 22.61 0.44
N TYR A 563 -23.61 21.54 0.74
CA TYR A 563 -23.95 20.17 0.33
C TYR A 563 -25.14 19.64 1.14
#